data_AF-A0A244E839-F1
#
_entry.id   AF-A0A244E839-F1
#
_cell.length_a   1.000
_cell.length_b   1.000
_cell.length_c   1.000
_cell.angle_alpha   90.00
_cell.angle_beta   90.00
_cell.angle_gamma   90.00
#
_symmetry.space_group_name_H-M   'P 1'
#
loop_
_entity.id
_entity.type
_entity.pdbx_description
1 polymer ?
#
loop_
_entity_poly.entity_id
_entity_poly.type
_entity_poly.pdbx_seq_one_letter_code
_entity_poly.pdbx_strand_id
1 'polypeptide(L)'
;MSQAEAQRELDLFRQPPPNDVPIELLRKQATAGAAFTLACSSSGLPDQSIYEFVGIDAGTFSKMKKGLATLQAEDWPKFCYAVNNRIWPEWCAFQVHCTLVLIKSEAERRAEAAEKRAEEAELKYRVLMETFNARAHA
;
A
#
# COMPACT_ATOMS: atom_id res chain seq x y z
N MET A 1 -5.50 -16.48 -25.80
CA MET A 1 -4.77 -16.33 -24.52
C MET A 1 -4.07 -17.64 -24.22
N SER A 2 -2.75 -17.61 -24.12
CA SER A 2 -1.93 -18.76 -23.72
C SER A 2 -2.13 -19.08 -22.23
N GLN A 3 -2.03 -20.34 -21.83
CA GLN A 3 -2.09 -20.73 -20.41
C GLN A 3 -1.03 -20.00 -19.56
N ALA A 4 0.12 -19.65 -20.15
CA ALA A 4 1.16 -18.88 -19.47
C ALA A 4 0.78 -17.41 -19.24
N GLU A 5 -0.05 -16.82 -20.10
CA GLU A 5 -0.55 -15.44 -19.93
C GLU A 5 -1.63 -15.40 -18.84
N ALA A 6 -2.54 -16.38 -18.83
CA ALA A 6 -3.56 -16.51 -17.79
C ALA A 6 -2.94 -16.76 -16.39
N GLN A 7 -1.86 -17.56 -16.31
CA GLN A 7 -1.16 -17.79 -15.06
C GLN A 7 -0.43 -16.53 -14.55
N ARG A 8 0.16 -15.73 -15.47
CA ARG A 8 0.77 -14.44 -15.13
C ARG A 8 -0.24 -13.42 -14.62
N GLU A 9 -1.41 -13.34 -15.24
CA GLU A 9 -2.51 -12.51 -14.75
C GLU A 9 -2.93 -12.93 -13.33
N LEU A 10 -3.07 -14.23 -13.07
CA LEU A 10 -3.40 -14.75 -11.73
C LEU A 10 -2.37 -14.36 -10.66
N ASP A 11 -1.08 -14.38 -11.00
CA ASP A 11 0.00 -13.99 -10.07
C ASP A 11 0.07 -12.47 -9.83
N LEU A 12 -0.31 -11.64 -10.82
CA LEU A 12 -0.40 -10.18 -10.68
C LEU A 12 -1.52 -9.75 -9.71
N PHE A 13 -2.61 -10.51 -9.65
CA PHE A 13 -3.74 -10.20 -8.75
C PHE A 13 -3.67 -10.89 -7.39
N ARG A 14 -2.69 -11.78 -7.18
CA ARG A 14 -2.51 -12.45 -5.90
C ARG A 14 -1.80 -11.52 -4.91
N GLN A 15 -2.55 -10.97 -3.96
CA GLN A 15 -1.91 -10.36 -2.80
C GLN A 15 -1.28 -11.46 -1.93
N PRO A 16 -0.01 -11.30 -1.52
CA PRO A 16 0.61 -12.22 -0.60
C PRO A 16 -0.06 -12.09 0.78
N PRO A 17 -0.03 -13.13 1.62
CA PRO A 17 -0.54 -13.01 2.99
C PRO A 17 0.23 -11.90 3.72
N PRO A 18 -0.41 -11.18 4.66
CA PRO A 18 0.28 -10.18 5.47
C PRO A 18 1.47 -10.83 6.17
N ASN A 19 2.67 -10.32 5.95
CA ASN A 19 3.87 -10.83 6.57
C ASN A 19 4.44 -9.80 7.53
N ASP A 20 4.17 -9.98 8.83
CA ASP A 20 4.85 -9.25 9.89
C ASP A 20 6.20 -9.93 10.17
N VAL A 21 7.24 -9.38 9.56
CA VAL A 21 8.61 -9.82 9.83
C VAL A 21 9.07 -9.22 11.17
N PRO A 22 9.65 -10.04 12.08
CA PRO A 22 10.21 -9.56 13.34
C PRO A 22 11.14 -8.37 13.14
N ILE A 23 10.95 -7.31 13.94
CA ILE A 23 11.68 -6.04 13.82
C ILE A 23 13.20 -6.23 13.98
N GLU A 24 13.62 -7.27 14.70
CA GLU A 24 15.00 -7.67 14.91
C GLU A 24 15.67 -8.13 13.61
N LEU A 25 14.92 -8.79 12.72
CA LEU A 25 15.44 -9.22 11.41
C LEU A 25 15.61 -8.02 10.47
N LEU A 26 14.73 -7.03 10.58
CA LEU A 26 14.81 -5.78 9.85
C LEU A 26 16.00 -4.93 10.32
N ARG A 27 16.16 -4.77 11.64
CA ARG A 27 17.27 -4.02 12.24
C ARG A 27 18.65 -4.62 11.97
N LYS A 28 18.72 -5.92 11.69
CA LYS A 28 19.96 -6.61 11.28
C LYS A 28 20.38 -6.30 9.85
N GLN A 29 19.52 -5.71 9.02
CA GLN A 29 19.88 -5.38 7.64
C GLN A 29 20.79 -4.15 7.61
N ALA A 30 22.07 -4.38 7.27
CA ALA A 30 23.09 -3.34 7.26
C ALA A 30 22.97 -2.37 6.07
N THR A 31 22.27 -2.75 5.01
CA THR A 31 22.20 -1.96 3.77
C THR A 31 20.77 -1.82 3.27
N ALA A 32 20.51 -0.75 2.52
CA ALA A 32 19.23 -0.52 1.86
C ALA A 32 18.87 -1.68 0.92
N GLY A 33 19.82 -2.18 0.13
CA GLY A 33 19.57 -3.31 -0.77
C GLY A 33 19.16 -4.59 -0.05
N ALA A 34 19.74 -4.85 1.14
CA ALA A 34 19.39 -6.00 1.95
C ALA A 34 17.98 -5.88 2.55
N ALA A 35 17.61 -4.69 3.06
CA ALA A 35 16.25 -4.41 3.54
C ALA A 35 15.20 -4.50 2.43
N PHE A 36 15.50 -3.94 1.25
CA PHE A 36 14.64 -4.02 0.07
C PHE A 36 14.46 -5.46 -0.40
N THR A 37 15.55 -6.23 -0.43
CA THR A 37 15.51 -7.65 -0.80
C THR A 37 14.72 -8.47 0.22
N LEU A 38 14.86 -8.16 1.51
CA LEU A 38 14.06 -8.78 2.58
C LEU A 38 12.56 -8.51 2.39
N ALA A 39 12.19 -7.27 2.05
CA ALA A 39 10.80 -6.91 1.77
C ALA A 39 10.21 -7.71 0.59
N CYS A 40 11.00 -7.90 -0.47
CA CYS A 40 10.59 -8.68 -1.63
C CYS A 40 10.50 -10.18 -1.30
N SER A 41 11.53 -10.77 -0.67
CA SER A 41 11.56 -12.20 -0.37
C SER A 41 10.51 -12.61 0.66
N SER A 42 10.23 -11.74 1.63
CA SER A 42 9.16 -11.91 2.62
C SER A 42 7.77 -12.02 1.99
N SER A 43 7.54 -11.38 0.83
CA SER A 43 6.25 -11.48 0.13
C SER A 43 6.00 -12.86 -0.50
N GLY A 44 7.04 -13.63 -0.78
CA GLY A 44 6.93 -14.89 -1.54
C GLY A 44 6.53 -14.73 -3.01
N LEU A 45 6.43 -13.48 -3.51
CA LEU A 45 6.17 -13.20 -4.92
C LEU A 45 7.46 -13.21 -5.75
N PRO A 46 7.39 -13.59 -7.03
CA PRO A 46 8.49 -13.37 -7.97
C PRO A 46 8.80 -11.88 -8.10
N ASP A 47 10.09 -11.54 -8.21
CA ASP A 47 10.54 -10.15 -8.44
C ASP A 47 9.81 -9.50 -9.63
N GLN A 48 9.54 -10.29 -10.68
CA GLN A 48 8.82 -9.86 -11.87
C GLN A 48 7.43 -9.31 -11.58
N SER A 49 6.64 -10.04 -10.81
CA SER A 49 5.30 -9.60 -10.42
C SER A 49 5.34 -8.30 -9.63
N ILE A 50 6.36 -8.13 -8.78
CA ILE A 50 6.52 -6.93 -7.95
C ILE A 50 6.87 -5.72 -8.83
N TYR A 51 7.91 -5.80 -9.66
CA TYR A 51 8.34 -4.64 -10.44
C TYR A 51 7.33 -4.26 -11.54
N GLU A 52 6.60 -5.24 -12.11
CA GLU A 52 5.52 -4.98 -13.06
C GLU A 52 4.35 -4.27 -12.38
N PHE A 53 3.94 -4.73 -11.19
CA PHE A 53 2.86 -4.10 -10.43
C PHE A 53 3.20 -2.67 -10.01
N VAL A 54 4.43 -2.44 -9.54
CA VAL A 54 4.86 -1.10 -9.10
C VAL A 54 5.12 -0.17 -10.30
N GLY A 55 5.42 -0.73 -11.48
CA GLY A 55 5.73 0.02 -12.69
C GLY A 55 7.20 0.43 -12.80
N ILE A 56 8.11 -0.39 -12.26
CA ILE A 56 9.55 -0.18 -12.25
C ILE A 56 10.20 -1.11 -13.27
N ASP A 57 11.17 -0.61 -14.03
CA ASP A 57 11.92 -1.48 -14.95
C ASP A 57 12.82 -2.48 -14.18
N ALA A 58 12.99 -3.68 -14.75
CA ALA A 58 13.76 -4.75 -14.12
C ALA A 58 15.22 -4.35 -13.79
N GLY A 59 15.81 -3.44 -14.57
CA GLY A 59 17.17 -2.95 -14.36
C GLY A 59 17.26 -2.08 -13.11
N THR A 60 16.36 -1.12 -12.95
CA THR A 60 16.27 -0.28 -11.76
C THR A 60 15.91 -1.11 -10.53
N PHE A 61 14.97 -2.05 -10.64
CA PHE A 61 14.63 -2.96 -9.55
C PHE A 61 15.85 -3.78 -9.09
N SER A 62 16.65 -4.28 -10.04
CA SER A 62 17.90 -4.99 -9.74
C SER A 62 18.95 -4.09 -9.08
N LYS A 63 19.03 -2.80 -9.46
CA LYS A 63 19.90 -1.81 -8.79
C LYS A 63 19.43 -1.53 -7.37
N MET A 64 18.12 -1.47 -7.13
CA MET A 64 17.55 -1.31 -5.78
C MET A 64 17.94 -2.47 -4.86
N LYS A 65 17.80 -3.73 -5.32
CA LYS A 65 18.24 -4.92 -4.55
C LYS A 65 19.73 -4.90 -4.22
N LYS A 66 20.56 -4.28 -5.07
CA LYS A 66 22.00 -4.10 -4.85
C LYS A 66 22.35 -2.86 -4.01
N GLY A 67 21.37 -2.02 -3.64
CA GLY A 67 21.60 -0.77 -2.92
C GLY A 67 22.20 0.35 -3.78
N LEU A 68 22.13 0.24 -5.11
CA LEU A 68 22.64 1.22 -6.08
C LEU A 68 21.56 2.20 -6.57
N ALA A 69 20.31 1.97 -6.18
CA ALA A 69 19.17 2.83 -6.45
C ALA A 69 18.20 2.78 -5.27
N THR A 70 17.35 3.80 -5.14
CA THR A 70 16.38 3.93 -4.05
C THR A 70 14.97 4.01 -4.61
N LEU A 71 14.03 3.34 -3.94
CA LEU A 71 12.61 3.44 -4.24
C LEU A 71 12.09 4.87 -3.98
N GLN A 72 11.48 5.49 -4.99
CA GLN A 72 10.92 6.83 -4.88
C GLN A 72 9.73 6.85 -3.92
N ALA A 73 9.58 7.93 -3.15
CA ALA A 73 8.58 8.01 -2.08
C ALA A 73 7.14 7.84 -2.60
N GLU A 74 6.89 8.29 -3.82
CA GLU A 74 5.62 8.19 -4.53
C GLU A 74 5.21 6.73 -4.81
N ASP A 75 6.20 5.84 -4.94
CA ASP A 75 5.99 4.42 -5.21
C ASP A 75 5.89 3.58 -3.93
N TRP A 76 6.19 4.14 -2.75
CA TRP A 76 6.15 3.40 -1.49
C TRP A 76 4.77 2.78 -1.20
N PRO A 77 3.64 3.49 -1.39
CA PRO A 77 2.33 2.89 -1.16
C PRO A 77 2.05 1.71 -2.08
N LYS A 78 2.40 1.82 -3.37
CA LYS A 78 2.23 0.74 -4.35
C LYS A 78 3.12 -0.45 -4.03
N PHE A 79 4.38 -0.20 -3.69
CA PHE A 79 5.32 -1.24 -3.30
C PHE A 79 4.84 -1.98 -2.05
N CYS A 80 4.50 -1.27 -0.97
CA CYS A 80 4.02 -1.89 0.27
C CYS A 80 2.73 -2.69 0.05
N TYR A 81 1.86 -2.24 -0.86
CA TYR A 81 0.66 -2.97 -1.25
C TYR A 81 0.99 -4.24 -2.04
N ALA A 82 1.97 -4.19 -2.96
CA ALA A 82 2.40 -5.32 -3.76
C ALA A 82 3.03 -6.43 -2.90
N VAL A 83 3.96 -6.06 -2.00
CA VAL A 83 4.67 -7.01 -1.15
C VAL A 83 3.90 -7.38 0.13
N ASN A 84 2.79 -6.68 0.40
CA ASN A 84 1.94 -6.78 1.59
C ASN A 84 2.72 -6.78 2.92
N ASN A 85 3.70 -5.89 3.04
CA ASN A 85 4.48 -5.66 4.26
C ASN A 85 4.99 -4.22 4.32
N ARG A 86 5.51 -3.80 5.49
CA ARG A 86 6.04 -2.45 5.73
C ARG A 86 7.55 -2.42 6.02
N ILE A 87 8.26 -3.47 5.63
CA ILE A 87 9.68 -3.66 5.94
C ILE A 87 10.54 -2.51 5.41
N TRP A 88 10.29 -2.07 4.18
CA TRP A 88 11.05 -0.97 3.58
C TRP A 88 10.93 0.37 4.34
N PRO A 89 9.73 0.94 4.54
CA PRO A 89 9.59 2.21 5.26
C PRO A 89 10.01 2.10 6.73
N GLU A 90 9.81 0.94 7.38
CA GLU A 90 10.23 0.74 8.75
C GLU A 90 11.77 0.67 8.89
N TRP A 91 12.46 0.07 7.93
CA TRP A 91 13.91 0.14 7.86
C TRP A 91 14.41 1.57 7.66
N CYS A 92 13.78 2.33 6.75
CA CYS A 92 14.10 3.75 6.56
C CYS A 92 13.90 4.56 7.85
N ALA A 93 12.81 4.33 8.59
CA ALA A 93 12.56 4.98 9.87
C ALA A 93 13.63 4.60 10.91
N PHE A 94 14.04 3.33 10.96
CA PHE A 94 15.08 2.88 11.87
C PHE A 94 16.43 3.55 11.60
N GLN A 95 16.80 3.77 10.34
CA GLN A 95 18.05 4.48 9.99
C GLN A 95 18.11 5.92 10.50
N VAL A 96 16.96 6.56 10.72
CA VAL A 96 16.86 7.91 11.30
C VAL A 96 16.51 7.88 12.79
N HIS A 97 16.63 6.72 13.45
CA HIS A 97 16.30 6.50 14.86
C HIS A 97 14.83 6.83 15.20
N CYS A 98 13.92 6.61 14.24
CA CYS A 98 12.48 6.74 14.42
C CYS A 98 11.79 5.37 14.37
N THR A 99 10.51 5.36 14.74
CA THR A 99 9.61 4.21 14.59
C THR A 99 8.41 4.62 13.75
N LEU A 100 7.95 3.71 12.90
CA LEU A 100 6.77 3.93 12.09
C LEU A 100 5.52 3.75 12.97
N VAL A 101 4.66 4.76 13.00
CA VAL A 101 3.36 4.69 13.66
C VAL A 101 2.25 4.82 12.63
N LEU A 102 1.19 4.02 12.78
CA LEU A 102 -0.02 4.16 11.96
C LEU A 102 -0.73 5.46 12.37
N ILE A 103 -0.82 6.42 11.46
CA ILE A 103 -1.50 7.70 11.70
C ILE A 103 -3.02 7.50 11.86
N LYS A 104 -3.60 6.61 11.04
CA LYS A 104 -4.99 6.13 11.11
C LYS A 104 -5.03 4.68 10.64
N SER A 105 -5.80 3.83 11.31
CA SER A 105 -6.06 2.47 10.87
C SER A 105 -6.96 2.45 9.62
N GLU A 106 -6.94 1.35 8.85
CA GLU A 106 -7.91 1.18 7.75
C GLU A 106 -9.37 1.24 8.25
N ALA A 107 -9.63 0.71 9.44
CA ALA A 107 -10.96 0.74 10.05
C ALA A 107 -11.41 2.17 10.31
N GLU A 108 -10.55 3.01 10.86
CA GLU A 108 -10.82 4.44 11.08
C GLU A 108 -11.00 5.19 9.76
N ARG A 109 -10.23 4.87 8.72
CA ARG A 109 -10.38 5.48 7.39
C ARG A 109 -11.70 5.10 6.71
N ARG A 110 -12.16 3.85 6.89
CA ARG A 110 -13.46 3.38 6.38
C ARG A 110 -14.62 3.94 7.18
N ALA A 111 -14.47 4.09 8.49
CA ALA A 111 -15.46 4.74 9.36
C ALA A 111 -15.66 6.20 8.95
N GLU A 112 -14.58 6.96 8.78
CA GLU A 112 -14.63 8.36 8.34
C GLU A 112 -15.27 8.53 6.95
N ALA A 113 -15.02 7.59 6.04
CA ALA A 113 -15.66 7.59 4.71
C ALA A 113 -17.16 7.23 4.78
N ALA A 114 -17.56 6.36 5.71
CA ALA A 114 -18.97 6.03 5.92
C ALA A 114 -19.72 7.18 6.59
N GLU A 115 -19.09 7.84 7.56
CA GLU A 115 -19.59 9.01 8.27
C GLU A 115 -19.82 10.17 7.31
N LYS A 116 -18.86 10.49 6.44
CA LYS A 116 -19.05 11.51 5.39
C LYS A 116 -20.22 11.21 4.46
N ARG A 117 -20.44 9.93 4.09
CA ARG A 117 -21.60 9.55 3.26
C ARG A 117 -22.92 9.72 4.01
N ALA A 118 -22.94 9.47 5.32
CA ALA A 118 -24.11 9.68 6.15
C ALA A 118 -24.42 11.17 6.28
N GLU A 119 -23.42 12.01 6.55
CA GLU A 119 -23.56 13.47 6.62
C GLU A 119 -24.08 14.08 5.31
N GLU A 120 -23.55 13.64 4.16
CA GLU A 120 -24.06 14.07 2.85
C GLU A 120 -25.51 13.65 2.59
N ALA A 121 -25.91 12.46 3.05
CA ALA A 121 -27.27 11.96 2.92
C ALA A 121 -28.24 12.76 3.82
N GLU A 122 -27.84 13.04 5.06
CA GLU A 122 -28.61 13.87 5.99
C GLU A 122 -28.78 15.31 5.48
N LEU A 123 -27.72 15.89 4.91
CA LEU A 123 -27.77 17.23 4.32
C LEU A 123 -28.72 17.27 3.12
N LYS A 124 -28.63 16.29 2.22
CA LYS A 124 -29.55 16.17 1.06
C LYS A 124 -31.00 15.99 1.51
N TYR A 125 -31.24 15.17 2.53
CA TYR A 125 -32.58 14.95 3.08
C TYR A 125 -33.15 16.23 3.70
N ARG A 126 -32.34 16.95 4.49
CA ARG A 126 -32.73 18.21 5.11
C ARG A 126 -33.13 19.26 4.07
N VAL A 127 -32.29 19.47 3.06
CA VAL A 127 -32.57 20.42 1.97
C VAL A 127 -33.81 20.01 1.18
N LEU A 128 -34.01 18.71 0.93
CA LEU A 128 -35.22 18.21 0.25
C LEU A 128 -36.49 18.46 1.07
N MET A 129 -36.45 18.23 2.38
CA MET A 129 -37.61 18.47 3.26
C MET A 129 -37.92 19.97 3.39
N GLU A 130 -36.90 20.82 3.50
CA GLU A 130 -37.07 22.27 3.54
C GLU A 130 -37.69 22.81 2.24
N THR A 131 -37.25 22.33 1.08
CA THR A 131 -37.80 22.71 -0.23
C THR A 131 -39.23 22.19 -0.45
N PHE A 132 -39.55 20.98 0.01
CA PHE A 132 -40.92 20.46 -0.02
C PHE A 132 -41.87 21.29 0.86
N ASN A 133 -41.46 21.60 2.09
CA ASN A 133 -42.27 22.40 3.01
C ASN A 133 -42.46 23.84 2.51
N ALA A 134 -41.43 24.46 1.95
CA ALA A 134 -41.54 25.79 1.34
C ALA A 134 -42.53 25.83 0.16
N ARG A 135 -42.59 24.75 -0.64
CA ARG A 135 -43.53 24.64 -1.77
C ARG A 135 -44.96 24.30 -1.35
N ALA A 136 -45.15 23.61 -0.22
CA ALA A 136 -46.48 23.29 0.31
C ALA A 136 -47.17 24.50 0.98
N HIS A 137 -46.40 25.51 1.37
CA HIS A 137 -46.89 26.74 2.00
C HIS A 137 -46.94 27.96 1.07
N ALA A 138 -46.68 27.77 -0.23
CA ALA A 138 -46.80 28.79 -1.29
C ALA A 138 -48.02 28.50 -2.17
#